data_AF-A0A7C9RJL6-F1
#
_entry.id   AF-A0A7C9RJL6-F1
#
_cell.length_a   1.000
_cell.length_b   1.000
_cell.length_c   1.000
_cell.angle_alpha   90.00
_cell.angle_beta   90.00
_cell.angle_gamma   90.00
#
_symmetry.space_group_name_H-M   'P 1'
#
loop_
_entity.id
_entity.type
_entity.pdbx_description
1 polymer ?
#
loop_
_entity_poly.entity_id
_entity_poly.type
_entity_poly.pdbx_seq_one_letter_code
_entity_poly.pdbx_strand_id
1 'polypeptide(L)'
;MPSNPTRRSFIAASLVAPAALPVNAVLAIDDHERLRLIQRREYLQSEIAKLDQKWALAYAKLPPWCRPGPKYRDQDGRMFGGRVGWPDAGLDSIKLDTGTFLVRPSIREIFELRKADRASKTCNEGERFFVCRLEKLVGRLREQRRVERSVELPRSSAWLLLETELEAIEAAMMGWRTEAL
;
A
#
# COMPACT_ATOMS: atom_id res chain seq x y z
N MET A 1 30.83 -17.65 39.47
CA MET A 1 29.47 -17.16 39.13
C MET A 1 29.02 -17.84 37.85
N PRO A 2 27.94 -18.64 37.89
CA PRO A 2 27.52 -19.41 36.73
C PRO A 2 26.74 -18.53 35.73
N SER A 3 27.17 -18.60 34.47
CA SER A 3 26.52 -18.05 33.30
C SER A 3 25.14 -18.68 33.09
N ASN A 4 24.09 -17.87 33.03
CA ASN A 4 22.75 -18.32 32.66
C ASN A 4 22.70 -18.71 31.16
N PRO A 5 22.49 -19.99 30.80
CA PRO A 5 22.18 -20.35 29.44
C PRO A 5 20.76 -19.93 29.08
N THR A 6 20.63 -19.39 27.87
CA THR A 6 19.48 -18.72 27.29
C THR A 6 18.33 -19.70 27.01
N ARG A 7 17.10 -19.21 27.20
CA ARG A 7 15.78 -19.87 27.08
C ARG A 7 15.42 -20.47 25.70
N ARG A 8 16.38 -20.82 24.83
CA ARG A 8 16.17 -21.20 23.42
C ARG A 8 16.56 -22.63 23.04
N SER A 9 17.14 -23.43 23.93
CA SER A 9 17.57 -24.80 23.59
C SER A 9 16.55 -25.91 23.89
N PHE A 10 15.42 -25.61 24.52
CA PHE A 10 14.46 -26.66 24.94
C PHE A 10 13.53 -27.18 23.84
N ILE A 11 13.51 -26.56 22.65
CA ILE A 11 12.62 -27.01 21.55
C ILE A 11 13.31 -28.07 20.66
N ALA A 12 14.62 -28.26 20.75
CA ALA A 12 15.37 -29.09 19.81
C ALA A 12 15.56 -30.57 20.22
N ALA A 13 15.03 -31.02 21.37
CA ALA A 13 15.35 -32.35 21.93
C ALA A 13 14.14 -33.26 22.21
N SER A 14 13.00 -33.07 21.53
CA SER A 14 11.83 -33.99 21.63
C SER A 14 11.52 -34.73 20.32
N LEU A 15 12.52 -34.91 19.46
CA LEU A 15 12.39 -35.61 18.17
C LEU A 15 13.02 -37.01 18.17
N VAL A 16 13.03 -37.74 19.30
CA VAL A 16 13.37 -39.18 19.30
C VAL A 16 12.64 -39.91 20.43
N ALA A 17 11.45 -40.45 20.14
CA ALA A 17 10.91 -41.68 20.77
C ALA A 17 9.63 -42.12 20.05
N PRO A 18 9.60 -43.29 19.38
CA PRO A 18 8.35 -43.91 18.97
C PRO A 18 7.82 -44.72 20.17
N ALA A 19 7.11 -44.05 21.08
CA ALA A 19 6.30 -44.78 22.06
C ALA A 19 5.01 -45.22 21.34
N ALA A 20 4.94 -46.50 20.99
CA ALA A 20 3.71 -47.14 20.53
C ALA A 20 2.65 -47.03 21.64
N LEU A 21 1.79 -46.02 21.52
CA LEU A 21 0.61 -45.89 22.35
C LEU A 21 -0.39 -46.99 21.94
N PRO A 22 -1.05 -47.67 22.89
CA PRO A 22 -2.14 -48.57 22.55
C PRO A 22 -3.20 -47.75 21.82
N VAL A 23 -3.49 -48.17 20.59
CA VAL A 23 -4.53 -47.59 19.74
C VAL A 23 -5.84 -47.74 20.49
N ASN A 24 -6.23 -46.69 21.21
CA ASN A 24 -7.58 -46.56 21.73
C ASN A 24 -8.51 -46.58 20.51
N ALA A 25 -9.11 -47.73 20.26
CA ALA A 25 -10.11 -48.01 19.23
C ALA A 25 -11.45 -47.26 19.45
N VAL A 26 -11.38 -46.08 20.07
CA VAL A 26 -12.52 -45.18 20.36
C VAL A 26 -12.40 -43.87 19.55
N LEU A 27 -11.27 -43.61 18.87
CA LEU A 27 -11.13 -42.49 17.91
C LEU A 27 -11.43 -42.89 16.46
N ALA A 28 -11.93 -44.11 16.23
CA ALA A 28 -12.36 -44.60 14.91
C ALA A 28 -13.82 -44.21 14.59
N ILE A 29 -14.39 -43.25 15.32
CA ILE A 29 -15.68 -42.65 15.02
C ILE A 29 -15.39 -41.43 14.11
N ASP A 30 -15.50 -41.65 12.80
CA ASP A 30 -15.64 -40.62 11.76
C ASP A 30 -14.63 -39.46 11.77
N ASP A 31 -13.38 -39.72 11.40
CA ASP A 31 -12.40 -38.66 11.03
C ASP A 31 -12.79 -37.95 9.70
N HIS A 32 -14.05 -38.06 9.26
CA HIS A 32 -14.64 -37.40 8.11
C HIS A 32 -14.56 -35.88 8.22
N GLU A 33 -14.71 -35.32 9.43
CA GLU A 33 -14.57 -33.89 9.64
C GLU A 33 -13.13 -33.43 9.41
N ARG A 34 -12.14 -34.16 9.93
CA ARG A 34 -10.72 -33.86 9.70
C ARG A 34 -10.35 -34.01 8.23
N LEU A 35 -10.80 -35.07 7.55
CA LEU A 35 -10.58 -35.24 6.12
C LEU A 35 -11.21 -34.09 5.32
N ARG A 36 -12.43 -33.66 5.68
CA ARG A 36 -13.10 -32.49 5.09
C ARG A 36 -12.31 -31.21 5.32
N LEU A 37 -11.76 -31.01 6.52
CA LEU A 37 -10.93 -29.84 6.85
C LEU A 37 -9.60 -29.85 6.09
N ILE A 38 -8.96 -31.01 5.92
CA ILE A 38 -7.74 -31.16 5.11
C ILE A 38 -8.04 -30.83 3.64
N GLN A 39 -9.09 -31.42 3.06
CA GLN A 39 -9.52 -31.12 1.70
C GLN A 39 -9.87 -29.64 1.52
N ARG A 40 -10.54 -29.03 2.52
CA ARG A 40 -10.87 -27.60 2.49
C ARG A 40 -9.61 -26.73 2.54
N ARG A 41 -8.62 -27.11 3.35
CA ARG A 41 -7.32 -26.42 3.42
C ARG A 41 -6.60 -26.50 2.08
N GLU A 42 -6.50 -27.69 1.49
CA GLU A 42 -5.86 -27.91 0.19
C GLU A 42 -6.55 -27.10 -0.92
N TYR A 43 -7.89 -27.12 -0.93
CA TYR A 43 -8.68 -26.30 -1.84
C TYR A 43 -8.36 -24.80 -1.69
N LEU A 44 -8.40 -24.27 -0.46
CA LEU A 44 -8.12 -22.85 -0.20
C LEU A 44 -6.69 -22.47 -0.58
N GLN A 45 -5.71 -23.34 -0.31
CA GLN A 45 -4.33 -23.13 -0.73
C GLN A 45 -4.20 -23.06 -2.26
N SER A 46 -4.92 -23.93 -2.97
CA SER A 46 -4.94 -23.90 -4.44
C SER A 46 -5.58 -22.62 -4.99
N GLU A 47 -6.64 -22.12 -4.34
CA GLU A 47 -7.30 -20.88 -4.72
C GLU A 47 -6.42 -19.66 -4.45
N ILE A 48 -5.73 -19.62 -3.30
CA ILE A 48 -4.75 -18.58 -2.99
C ILE A 48 -3.66 -18.55 -4.06
N ALA A 49 -3.09 -19.69 -4.43
CA ALA A 49 -2.04 -19.76 -5.45
C ALA A 49 -2.52 -19.24 -6.82
N LYS A 50 -3.77 -19.55 -7.22
CA LYS A 50 -4.36 -19.02 -8.45
C LYS A 50 -4.55 -17.50 -8.38
N LEU A 51 -5.01 -16.98 -7.25
CA LEU A 51 -5.21 -15.54 -7.05
C LEU A 51 -3.87 -14.79 -7.06
N ASP A 52 -2.86 -15.33 -6.39
CA ASP A 52 -1.51 -14.76 -6.36
C ASP A 52 -0.90 -14.71 -7.77
N GLN A 53 -1.06 -15.78 -8.56
CA GLN A 53 -0.59 -15.80 -9.94
C GLN A 53 -1.32 -14.76 -10.80
N LYS A 54 -2.65 -14.67 -10.70
CA LYS A 54 -3.43 -13.65 -11.41
C LYS A 54 -2.99 -12.23 -11.03
N TRP A 55 -2.81 -12.00 -9.73
CA TRP A 55 -2.35 -10.72 -9.21
C TRP A 55 -0.95 -10.37 -9.74
N ALA A 56 -0.01 -11.31 -9.72
CA ALA A 56 1.35 -11.11 -10.22
C ALA A 56 1.36 -10.76 -11.72
N LEU A 57 0.56 -11.46 -12.54
CA LEU A 57 0.42 -11.18 -13.96
C LEU A 57 -0.20 -9.80 -14.22
N ALA A 58 -1.24 -9.44 -13.48
CA ALA A 58 -1.89 -8.14 -13.58
C ALA A 58 -0.97 -7.00 -13.14
N TYR A 59 -0.26 -7.17 -12.02
CA TYR A 59 0.71 -6.21 -11.51
C TYR A 59 1.90 -6.01 -12.46
N ALA A 60 2.36 -7.07 -13.13
CA ALA A 60 3.42 -6.97 -14.13
C ALA A 60 3.04 -6.14 -15.37
N LYS A 61 1.74 -6.00 -15.66
CA LYS A 61 1.22 -5.16 -16.75
C LYS A 61 1.10 -3.68 -16.37
N LEU A 62 1.19 -3.33 -15.07
CA LEU A 62 1.06 -1.93 -14.64
C LEU A 62 2.22 -1.08 -15.18
N PRO A 63 1.97 0.15 -15.64
CA PRO A 63 3.02 1.10 -15.92
C PRO A 63 3.89 1.42 -14.68
N PRO A 64 5.18 1.75 -14.83
CA PRO A 64 6.07 2.06 -13.71
C PRO A 64 5.57 3.18 -12.78
N TRP A 65 4.87 4.17 -13.34
CA TRP A 65 4.34 5.30 -12.57
C TRP A 65 3.20 4.90 -11.63
N CYS A 66 2.42 3.85 -11.95
CA CYS A 66 1.38 3.30 -11.07
C CYS A 66 1.94 2.38 -9.98
N ARG A 67 3.12 1.78 -10.21
CA ARG A 67 3.70 0.82 -9.27
C ARG A 67 4.28 1.54 -8.06
N PRO A 68 4.26 0.93 -6.87
CA PRO A 68 5.01 1.39 -5.72
C PRO A 68 6.47 1.69 -6.05
N GLY A 69 6.94 2.87 -5.64
CA GLY A 69 8.27 3.36 -6.00
C GLY A 69 8.85 4.30 -4.95
N PRO A 70 10.12 4.72 -5.14
CA PRO A 70 10.77 5.66 -4.23
C PRO A 70 10.03 7.00 -4.23
N LYS A 71 10.00 7.63 -3.06
CA LYS A 71 9.23 8.84 -2.79
C LYS A 71 9.86 10.12 -3.36
N TYR A 72 11.19 10.16 -3.44
CA TYR A 72 11.94 11.35 -3.82
C TYR A 72 12.84 11.08 -5.03
N ARG A 73 13.22 12.17 -5.70
CA ARG A 73 14.21 12.21 -6.77
C ARG A 73 15.19 13.34 -6.50
N ASP A 74 16.48 13.10 -6.65
CA ASP A 74 17.50 14.15 -6.54
C ASP A 74 17.62 14.97 -7.84
N GLN A 75 18.56 15.91 -7.88
CA GLN A 75 18.79 16.76 -9.06
C GLN A 75 19.43 15.99 -10.23
N ASP A 76 20.18 14.94 -9.92
CA ASP A 76 20.81 14.05 -10.90
C ASP A 76 19.83 13.01 -11.47
N GLY A 77 18.59 13.01 -10.98
CA GLY A 77 17.52 12.10 -11.42
C GLY A 77 17.51 10.75 -10.70
N ARG A 78 18.35 10.53 -9.69
CA ARG A 78 18.34 9.29 -8.89
C ARG A 78 17.18 9.29 -7.92
N MET A 79 16.48 8.16 -7.90
CA MET A 79 15.31 7.94 -7.05
C MET A 79 15.73 7.41 -5.68
N PHE A 80 15.22 7.98 -4.59
CA PHE A 80 15.58 7.59 -3.22
C PHE A 80 14.41 7.73 -2.23
N GLY A 81 14.65 7.27 -0.98
CA GLY A 81 13.68 7.30 0.11
C GLY A 81 12.80 6.05 0.21
N GLY A 82 11.80 6.11 1.09
CA GLY A 82 10.88 5.00 1.33
C GLY A 82 10.05 4.66 0.09
N ARG A 83 9.73 3.37 -0.08
CA ARG A 83 8.80 2.91 -1.12
C ARG A 83 7.37 3.24 -0.71
N VAL A 84 6.65 3.94 -1.59
CA VAL A 84 5.25 4.35 -1.37
C VAL A 84 4.38 3.93 -2.54
N GLY A 85 3.09 3.67 -2.26
CA GLY A 85 2.10 3.24 -3.25
C GLY A 85 1.42 4.37 -4.03
N TRP A 86 1.80 5.63 -3.78
CA TRP A 86 1.27 6.79 -4.50
C TRP A 86 1.81 6.86 -5.94
N PRO A 87 1.01 7.32 -6.92
CA PRO A 87 1.44 7.40 -8.30
C PRO A 87 2.56 8.43 -8.48
N ASP A 88 3.43 8.20 -9.45
CA ASP A 88 4.45 9.17 -9.84
C ASP A 88 3.80 10.39 -10.51
N ALA A 89 4.15 11.58 -10.02
CA ALA A 89 3.72 12.87 -10.54
C ALA A 89 4.40 13.22 -11.88
N GLY A 90 5.51 12.56 -12.23
CA GLY A 90 6.23 12.79 -13.47
C GLY A 90 6.79 14.21 -13.58
N LEU A 91 6.29 14.98 -14.54
CA LEU A 91 6.67 16.39 -14.74
C LEU A 91 6.11 17.31 -13.64
N ASP A 92 5.08 16.86 -12.93
CA ASP A 92 4.43 17.62 -11.86
C ASP A 92 5.07 17.39 -10.49
N SER A 93 6.28 16.83 -10.45
CA SER A 93 7.03 16.63 -9.22
C SER A 93 7.26 17.95 -8.47
N ILE A 94 7.09 17.95 -7.16
CA ILE A 94 7.18 19.16 -6.35
C ILE A 94 8.62 19.35 -5.89
N LYS A 95 9.25 20.47 -6.26
CA LYS A 95 10.58 20.83 -5.76
C LYS A 95 10.48 21.28 -4.30
N LEU A 96 11.28 20.67 -3.44
CA LEU A 96 11.42 21.02 -2.03
C LEU A 96 12.57 22.02 -1.84
N ASP A 97 12.56 22.74 -0.73
CA ASP A 97 13.59 23.75 -0.38
C ASP A 97 15.00 23.16 -0.28
N THR A 98 15.10 21.86 0.03
CA THR A 98 16.35 21.10 0.09
C THR A 98 16.96 20.85 -1.31
N GLY A 99 16.27 21.23 -2.38
CA GLY A 99 16.69 21.00 -3.75
C GLY A 99 16.33 19.62 -4.30
N THR A 100 15.63 18.78 -3.53
CA THR A 100 15.11 17.48 -3.96
C THR A 100 13.69 17.60 -4.50
N PHE A 101 13.24 16.60 -5.24
CA PHE A 101 11.90 16.55 -5.82
C PHE A 101 11.05 15.48 -5.14
N LEU A 102 9.88 15.88 -4.64
CA LEU A 102 8.80 14.97 -4.23
C LEU A 102 8.05 14.49 -5.48
N VAL A 103 8.31 13.24 -5.87
CA VAL A 103 7.76 12.63 -7.09
C VAL A 103 6.49 11.85 -6.82
N ARG A 104 6.25 11.39 -5.59
CA ARG A 104 5.05 10.61 -5.23
C ARG A 104 4.35 11.26 -4.03
N PRO A 105 3.75 12.45 -4.22
CA PRO A 105 3.14 13.20 -3.12
C PRO A 105 1.89 12.49 -2.62
N SER A 106 1.79 12.37 -1.29
CA SER A 106 0.53 12.07 -0.62
C SER A 106 -0.31 13.34 -0.44
N ILE A 107 -1.61 13.16 -0.25
CA ILE A 107 -2.55 14.26 0.05
C ILE A 107 -2.04 15.07 1.25
N ARG A 108 -1.67 14.38 2.33
CA ARG A 108 -1.17 15.00 3.57
C ARG A 108 0.02 15.92 3.31
N GLU A 109 0.95 15.52 2.46
CA GLU A 109 2.12 16.34 2.14
C GLU A 109 1.76 17.59 1.37
N ILE A 110 0.79 17.52 0.46
CA ILE A 110 0.31 18.71 -0.24
C ILE A 110 -0.29 19.71 0.77
N PHE A 111 -1.01 19.24 1.79
CA PHE A 111 -1.50 20.08 2.89
C PHE A 111 -0.38 20.63 3.79
N GLU A 112 0.65 19.84 4.08
CA GLU A 112 1.82 20.29 4.85
C GLU A 112 2.59 21.39 4.09
N LEU A 113 2.76 21.24 2.78
CA LEU A 113 3.34 22.26 1.91
C LEU A 113 2.52 23.55 1.90
N ARG A 114 1.17 23.47 1.83
CA ARG A 114 0.30 24.64 1.95
C ARG A 114 0.52 25.40 3.27
N LYS A 115 0.70 24.68 4.38
CA LYS A 115 0.97 25.31 5.69
C LYS A 115 2.30 26.05 5.69
N ALA A 116 3.34 25.46 5.08
CA ALA A 116 4.64 26.10 4.92
C ALA A 116 4.55 27.35 4.00
N ASP A 117 3.84 27.24 2.87
CA ASP A 117 3.63 28.33 1.91
C ASP A 117 2.84 29.51 2.53
N ARG A 118 1.91 29.24 3.45
CA ARG A 118 1.19 30.29 4.19
C ARG A 118 2.07 31.03 5.19
N ALA A 119 3.07 30.36 5.75
CA ALA A 119 4.00 30.98 6.69
C ALA A 119 4.97 31.95 5.99
N SER A 120 5.18 31.81 4.67
CA SER A 120 6.19 32.56 3.89
C SER A 120 5.72 33.88 3.25
N LYS A 121 4.60 34.47 3.69
CA LYS A 121 4.05 35.79 3.28
C LYS A 121 3.53 35.93 1.83
N THR A 122 3.71 34.96 0.93
CA THR A 122 3.15 34.96 -0.44
C THR A 122 1.81 34.20 -0.55
N CYS A 123 0.80 34.67 0.17
CA CYS A 123 -0.45 33.92 0.42
C CYS A 123 -1.25 33.56 -0.85
N ASN A 124 -1.40 34.50 -1.81
CA ASN A 124 -2.30 34.30 -2.96
C ASN A 124 -1.74 33.33 -4.02
N GLU A 125 -0.44 33.37 -4.29
CA GLU A 125 0.20 32.45 -5.24
C GLU A 125 0.28 31.03 -4.66
N GLY A 126 0.60 30.91 -3.37
CA GLY A 126 0.65 29.63 -2.67
C GLY A 126 -0.68 28.88 -2.69
N GLU A 127 -1.80 29.59 -2.55
CA GLU A 127 -3.13 28.97 -2.62
C GLU A 127 -3.45 28.45 -4.03
N ARG A 128 -3.10 29.20 -5.09
CA ARG A 128 -3.23 28.72 -6.48
C ARG A 128 -2.37 27.48 -6.73
N PHE A 129 -1.11 27.48 -6.28
CA PHE A 129 -0.23 26.31 -6.43
C PHE A 129 -0.74 25.10 -5.66
N PHE A 130 -1.28 25.30 -4.46
CA PHE A 130 -1.89 24.24 -3.67
C PHE A 130 -3.07 23.59 -4.40
N VAL A 131 -4.02 24.39 -4.89
CA VAL A 131 -5.17 23.88 -5.67
C VAL A 131 -4.71 23.13 -6.91
N CYS A 132 -3.78 23.70 -7.69
CA CYS A 132 -3.26 23.03 -8.89
C CYS A 132 -2.53 21.71 -8.58
N ARG A 133 -1.73 21.64 -7.51
CA ARG A 133 -1.06 20.40 -7.08
C ARG A 133 -2.08 19.33 -6.68
N LEU A 134 -3.13 19.73 -5.97
CA LEU A 134 -4.19 18.85 -5.52
C LEU A 134 -4.99 18.28 -6.70
N GLU A 135 -5.39 19.12 -7.66
CA GLU A 135 -6.06 18.70 -8.90
C GLU A 135 -5.25 17.66 -9.68
N LYS A 136 -3.94 17.92 -9.82
CA LYS A 136 -3.02 17.00 -10.51
C LYS A 136 -2.91 15.66 -9.80
N LEU A 137 -2.79 15.67 -8.46
CA LEU A 137 -2.75 14.42 -7.68
C LEU A 137 -4.05 13.63 -7.83
N VAL A 138 -5.21 14.29 -7.67
CA VAL A 138 -6.53 13.67 -7.83
C VAL A 138 -6.67 13.06 -9.24
N GLY A 139 -6.31 13.82 -10.28
CA GLY A 139 -6.32 13.35 -11.66
C GLY A 139 -5.43 12.12 -11.86
N ARG A 140 -4.23 12.11 -11.27
CA ARG A 140 -3.31 10.96 -11.32
C ARG A 140 -3.84 9.73 -10.61
N LEU A 141 -4.51 9.89 -9.47
CA LEU A 141 -5.12 8.77 -8.73
C LEU A 141 -6.29 8.15 -9.52
N ARG A 142 -7.13 8.98 -10.15
CA ARG A 142 -8.19 8.50 -11.04
C ARG A 142 -7.62 7.74 -12.23
N GLU A 143 -6.56 8.26 -12.83
CA GLU A 143 -5.89 7.60 -13.95
C GLU A 143 -5.24 6.28 -13.53
N GLN A 144 -4.57 6.24 -12.38
CA GLN A 144 -4.05 5.00 -11.81
C GLN A 144 -5.18 3.98 -11.65
N ARG A 145 -6.33 4.40 -11.11
CA ARG A 145 -7.47 3.52 -10.93
C ARG A 145 -8.03 3.01 -12.25
N ARG A 146 -8.09 3.85 -13.29
CA ARG A 146 -8.50 3.44 -14.64
C ARG A 146 -7.57 2.34 -15.18
N VAL A 147 -6.26 2.54 -15.04
CA VAL A 147 -5.26 1.57 -15.47
C VAL A 147 -5.33 0.28 -14.66
N GLU A 148 -5.47 0.35 -13.34
CA GLU A 148 -5.64 -0.84 -12.48
C GLU A 148 -6.86 -1.68 -12.90
N ARG A 149 -8.00 -1.03 -13.21
CA ARG A 149 -9.19 -1.72 -13.72
C ARG A 149 -8.93 -2.38 -15.08
N SER A 150 -8.18 -1.71 -15.96
CA SER A 150 -7.86 -2.25 -17.29
C SER A 150 -6.98 -3.50 -17.25
N VAL A 151 -6.20 -3.69 -16.18
CA VAL A 151 -5.39 -4.90 -15.97
C VAL A 151 -6.05 -5.90 -15.02
N GLU A 152 -7.32 -5.71 -14.68
CA GLU A 152 -8.11 -6.57 -13.79
C GLU A 152 -7.54 -6.69 -12.36
N LEU A 153 -6.84 -5.65 -11.88
CA LEU A 153 -6.38 -5.64 -10.49
C LEU A 153 -7.56 -5.44 -9.53
N PRO A 154 -7.73 -6.33 -8.54
CA PRO A 154 -8.79 -6.22 -7.57
C PRO A 154 -8.63 -4.96 -6.72
N ARG A 155 -9.77 -4.41 -6.29
CA ARG A 155 -9.79 -3.25 -5.41
C ARG A 155 -9.37 -3.69 -4.00
N SER A 156 -8.35 -3.05 -3.43
CA SER A 156 -8.06 -3.22 -2.00
C SER A 156 -9.11 -2.48 -1.15
N SER A 157 -9.38 -2.96 0.06
CA SER A 157 -10.26 -2.26 1.01
C SER A 157 -9.74 -0.86 1.36
N ALA A 158 -8.43 -0.65 1.32
CA ALA A 158 -7.80 0.66 1.55
C ALA A 158 -8.22 1.73 0.53
N TRP A 159 -8.63 1.34 -0.69
CA TRP A 159 -9.14 2.27 -1.70
C TRP A 159 -10.49 2.87 -1.34
N LEU A 160 -11.28 2.25 -0.46
CA LEU A 160 -12.58 2.80 -0.07
C LEU A 160 -12.40 4.09 0.73
N LEU A 161 -11.54 4.05 1.74
CA LEU A 161 -11.21 5.20 2.56
C LEU A 161 -10.63 6.34 1.71
N LEU A 162 -9.72 6.00 0.79
CA LEU A 162 -9.10 6.97 -0.09
C LEU A 162 -10.09 7.63 -1.06
N GLU A 163 -11.08 6.90 -1.58
CA GLU A 163 -12.14 7.51 -2.41
C GLU A 163 -13.00 8.49 -1.62
N THR A 164 -13.41 8.14 -0.39
CA THR A 164 -14.17 9.06 0.47
C THR A 164 -13.38 10.33 0.81
N GLU A 165 -12.07 10.19 1.08
CA GLU A 165 -11.19 11.34 1.28
C GLU A 165 -11.08 12.19 0.01
N LEU A 166 -10.94 11.57 -1.17
CA LEU A 166 -10.88 12.29 -2.45
C LEU A 166 -12.18 13.04 -2.76
N GLU A 167 -13.35 12.43 -2.53
CA GLU A 167 -14.65 13.08 -2.72
C GLU A 167 -14.80 14.30 -1.80
N ALA A 168 -14.41 14.17 -0.53
CA ALA A 168 -14.43 15.29 0.42
C ALA A 168 -13.49 16.43 -0.01
N ILE A 169 -12.31 16.08 -0.53
CA ILE A 169 -11.33 17.04 -1.05
C ILE A 169 -11.88 17.76 -2.28
N GLU A 170 -12.46 17.03 -3.23
CA GLU A 170 -13.04 17.61 -4.43
C GLU A 170 -14.21 18.55 -4.10
N ALA A 171 -15.07 18.17 -3.16
CA ALA A 171 -16.13 19.04 -2.65
C ALA A 171 -15.57 20.33 -2.04
N ALA A 172 -14.52 20.23 -1.23
CA ALA A 172 -13.84 21.39 -0.64
C ALA A 172 -13.21 22.29 -1.72
N MET A 173 -12.61 21.71 -2.76
CA MET A 173 -12.02 22.45 -3.87
C MET A 173 -13.06 23.21 -4.70
N MET A 174 -14.25 22.62 -4.90
CA MET A 174 -15.36 23.31 -5.57
C MET A 174 -15.85 24.50 -4.73
N GLY A 175 -15.89 24.38 -3.40
CA GLY A 175 -16.19 25.48 -2.48
C GLY A 175 -15.17 26.64 -2.55
N TRP A 176 -13.87 26.33 -2.63
CA TRP A 176 -12.83 27.36 -2.77
C TRP A 176 -12.86 28.12 -4.09
N ARG A 177 -13.35 27.48 -5.17
CA ARG A 177 -13.56 28.16 -6.46
C ARG A 177 -14.73 29.14 -6.40
N THR A 178 -15.77 28.85 -5.61
CA THR A 178 -16.93 29.73 -5.46
C THR A 178 -16.68 30.93 -4.55
N GLU A 179 -15.74 30.85 -3.61
CA GLU A 179 -15.39 31.95 -2.70
C GLU A 179 -14.36 32.92 -3.29
N ALA A 180 -13.70 32.55 -4.40
CA ALA A 180 -12.66 33.34 -5.07
C ALA A 180 -13.16 34.16 -6.27
N LEU A 181 -14.46 34.11 -6.57
CA LEU A 181 -15.18 34.90 -7.59
C LEU A 181 -16.02 35.99 -6.92
#